data_AF-A0A258LQ35-F1
#
_entry.id   AF-A0A258LQ35-F1
#
_cell.length_a   1.000
_cell.length_b   1.000
_cell.length_c   1.000
_cell.angle_alpha   90.00
_cell.angle_beta   90.00
_cell.angle_gamma   90.00
#
_symmetry.space_group_name_H-M   'P 1'
#
loop_
_entity.id
_entity.type
_entity.pdbx_description
1 polymer ?
#
loop_
_entity_poly.entity_id
_entity_poly.type
_entity_poly.pdbx_seq_one_letter_code
_entity_poly.pdbx_strand_id
1 'polypeptide(L)' 'LWEALTPLGRNEFICWVEDARQPATRQRRIARTREELLEGKKRPCCWAGCIHRTDKKPSRWQQDVLIDRKVRSRT' A
#
# COMPACT_ATOMS: atom_id res chain seq x y z
N LEU A 1 -15.51 -1.43 9.89
CA LEU A 1 -14.74 -2.20 8.88
C LEU A 1 -13.26 -1.80 8.85
N TRP A 2 -12.95 -0.53 8.55
CA TRP A 2 -11.57 -0.03 8.47
C TRP A 2 -10.76 -0.19 9.77
N GLU A 3 -11.33 0.22 10.91
CA GLU A 3 -10.67 0.16 12.22
C GLU A 3 -10.39 -1.28 12.70
N ALA A 4 -11.17 -2.24 12.22
CA ALA A 4 -10.98 -3.67 12.51
C ALA A 4 -9.80 -4.29 11.75
N LEU A 5 -9.17 -3.56 10.83
CA LEU A 5 -7.94 -3.99 10.18
C LEU A 5 -6.73 -3.79 11.11
N THR A 6 -5.77 -4.70 10.99
CA THR A 6 -4.45 -4.52 11.59
C THR A 6 -3.78 -3.24 11.04
N PRO A 7 -2.83 -2.64 11.78
CA PRO A 7 -2.06 -1.50 11.27
C PRO A 7 -1.43 -1.79 9.90
N LEU A 8 -0.92 -3.00 9.70
CA LEU A 8 -0.38 -3.43 8.40
C LEU A 8 -1.47 -3.49 7.32
N GLY A 9 -2.65 -4.04 7.61
CA GLY A 9 -3.76 -4.08 6.65
C GLY A 9 -4.19 -2.69 6.19
N ARG A 10 -4.26 -1.72 7.10
CA ARG A 10 -4.53 -0.31 6.76
C ARG A 10 -3.42 0.28 5.90
N ASN A 11 -2.16 0.07 6.29
CA ASN A 11 -1.00 0.54 5.52
C ASN A 11 -0.96 -0.04 4.11
N GLU A 12 -1.39 -1.29 3.92
CA GLU A 12 -1.45 -1.93 2.61
C GLU A 12 -2.44 -1.24 1.67
N PHE A 13 -3.65 -0.90 2.15
CA PHE A 13 -4.61 -0.12 1.37
C PHE A 13 -4.11 1.29 1.09
N ILE A 14 -3.53 1.98 2.08
CA ILE A 14 -2.98 3.33 1.90
C ILE A 14 -1.85 3.31 0.86
N CYS A 15 -0.85 2.44 1.01
CA CYS A 15 0.25 2.35 0.06
C CYS A 15 -0.23 2.00 -1.34
N TRP A 16 -1.20 1.10 -1.47
CA TRP A 16 -1.76 0.77 -2.77
C TRP A 16 -2.48 1.96 -3.40
N VAL A 17 -3.25 2.74 -2.64
CA VAL A 17 -3.90 3.96 -3.15
C VAL A 17 -2.84 5.00 -3.57
N GLU A 18 -1.84 5.24 -2.73
CA GLU A 18 -0.81 6.27 -2.96
C GLU A 18 0.20 5.92 -4.06
N ASP A 19 0.45 4.63 -4.31
CA ASP A 19 1.29 4.15 -5.40
C ASP A 19 0.76 4.56 -6.80
N ALA A 20 -0.54 4.88 -6.91
CA ALA A 20 -1.10 5.40 -8.14
C ALA A 20 -0.55 6.80 -8.47
N ARG A 21 0.25 6.89 -9.54
CA ARG A 21 0.79 8.15 -10.07
C ARG A 21 -0.31 9.08 -10.60
N GLN A 22 -1.32 8.53 -11.25
CA GLN A 22 -2.41 9.31 -11.85
C GLN A 22 -3.54 9.57 -10.83
N PRO A 23 -4.02 10.83 -10.69
CA PRO A 23 -5.10 11.16 -9.76
C PRO A 23 -6.39 10.36 -10.01
N ALA A 24 -6.75 10.13 -11.28
CA ALA A 24 -7.93 9.35 -11.63
C ALA A 24 -7.84 7.89 -11.13
N THR A 25 -6.65 7.29 -11.20
CA THR A 25 -6.41 5.94 -10.68
C THR A 25 -6.45 5.91 -9.16
N ARG A 26 -5.94 6.96 -8.49
CA ARG A 26 -6.04 7.11 -7.04
C ARG A 26 -7.50 7.14 -6.58
N GLN A 27 -8.33 7.94 -7.24
CA GLN A 27 -9.77 8.01 -6.94
C GLN A 27 -10.47 6.66 -7.11
N ARG A 28 -10.16 5.94 -8.20
CA ARG A 28 -10.69 4.57 -8.40
C ARG A 28 -10.25 3.61 -7.30
N ARG A 29 -8.98 3.64 -6.86
CA ARG A 29 -8.48 2.80 -5.76
C ARG A 29 -9.12 3.14 -4.42
N ILE A 30 -9.45 4.42 -4.16
CA ILE A 30 -10.20 4.83 -2.96
C ILE A 30 -11.61 4.24 -2.96
N ALA A 31 -12.34 4.35 -4.08
CA ALA A 31 -13.67 3.76 -4.21
C ALA A 31 -13.63 2.24 -4.00
N ARG A 32 -12.71 1.57 -4.70
CA ARG A 32 -12.53 0.12 -4.60
C ARG A 32 -12.09 -0.34 -3.21
N THR A 33 -11.35 0.47 -2.45
CA THR A 33 -11.04 0.16 -1.05
C THR A 33 -12.31 -0.04 -0.23
N ARG A 34 -13.36 0.78 -0.46
CA ARG A 34 -14.63 0.61 0.25
C ARG A 34 -15.32 -0.71 -0.13
N GLU A 35 -15.37 -1.02 -1.41
CA GLU A 35 -15.94 -2.27 -1.95
C GLU A 35 -15.23 -3.49 -1.37
N GLU A 36 -13.89 -3.51 -1.42
CA GLU A 36 -13.10 -4.62 -0.92
C GLU A 36 -13.23 -4.83 0.60
N LEU A 37 -13.37 -3.74 1.37
CA LEU A 37 -13.66 -3.83 2.81
C LEU A 37 -15.04 -4.42 3.09
N LEU A 38 -16.05 -4.08 2.28
CA LEU A 38 -17.40 -4.63 2.37
C LEU A 38 -17.42 -6.12 2.00
N GLU A 39 -16.60 -6.53 1.03
CA GLU A 39 -16.33 -7.94 0.70
C GLU A 39 -15.51 -8.68 1.78
N GLY A 40 -15.13 -8.01 2.86
CA GLY A 40 -14.37 -8.60 3.96
C GLY A 40 -12.87 -8.76 3.71
N LYS A 41 -12.35 -8.23 2.59
CA LYS A 41 -10.92 -8.28 2.28
C LYS A 41 -10.15 -7.46 3.31
N LYS A 42 -9.03 -8.03 3.76
CA LYS A 42 -8.13 -7.39 4.73
C LYS A 42 -6.94 -6.67 4.07
N ARG A 43 -6.79 -6.83 2.75
CA ARG A 43 -5.72 -6.28 1.91
C ARG A 43 -6.24 -6.05 0.48
N PRO A 44 -5.61 -5.14 -0.30
CA PRO A 44 -6.04 -4.86 -1.66
C PRO A 44 -5.91 -6.08 -2.59
N CYS A 45 -6.91 -6.35 -3.44
CA CYS A 45 -6.75 -7.42 -4.43
C CYS A 45 -5.80 -6.99 -5.57
N CYS A 46 -4.91 -7.91 -5.97
CA CYS A 46 -3.84 -7.66 -6.94
C CYS A 46 -2.72 -6.69 -6.47
N TRP A 47 -2.52 -6.56 -5.15
CA TRP A 47 -1.37 -5.83 -4.58
C TRP A 47 -0.27 -6.79 -4.11
N ALA A 48 0.94 -6.59 -4.62
CA ALA A 48 2.09 -7.45 -4.30
C ALA A 48 2.55 -7.33 -2.83
N GLY A 49 2.22 -6.21 -2.18
CA GLY A 49 2.60 -5.89 -0.81
C GLY A 49 3.32 -4.55 -0.72
N CYS A 50 3.19 -3.87 0.42
CA CYS A 50 3.87 -2.60 0.64
C CYS A 50 5.27 -2.79 1.24
N ILE A 51 6.09 -1.73 1.20
CA ILE A 51 7.43 -1.70 1.80
C ILE A 51 7.44 -1.89 3.33
N HIS A 52 6.28 -1.78 3.98
CA HIS A 52 6.13 -1.99 5.43
C HIS A 52 6.02 -3.47 5.82
N ARG A 53 5.98 -4.39 4.84
CA ARG A 53 6.02 -5.82 5.12
C ARG A 53 7.44 -6.25 5.49
N THR A 54 7.55 -6.95 6.61
CA THR A 54 8.81 -7.54 7.09
C THR A 54 8.87 -9.05 6.87
N ASP A 55 7.73 -9.67 6.56
CA ASP A 55 7.58 -11.12 6.35
C ASP A 55 8.01 -11.59 4.95
N LYS A 56 8.24 -10.66 4.01
CA LYS A 56 8.64 -10.98 2.63
C LYS A 56 9.84 -10.12 2.20
N LYS A 57 10.70 -10.71 1.37
CA LYS A 57 11.76 -9.96 0.70
C LYS A 57 11.13 -8.88 -0.20
N PRO A 58 11.53 -7.60 -0.09
CA PRO A 58 11.03 -6.55 -0.97
C PRO A 58 11.40 -6.84 -2.43
N SER A 59 10.46 -6.60 -3.34
CA SER A 59 10.73 -6.65 -4.79
C SER A 59 11.66 -5.51 -5.21
N ARG A 60 12.18 -5.57 -6.45
CA ARG A 60 13.19 -4.63 -6.94
C ARG A 60 12.77 -3.16 -6.81
N TRP A 61 11.55 -2.81 -7.23
CA TRP A 61 11.05 -1.44 -7.11
C TRP A 61 10.90 -0.99 -5.65
N GLN A 62 10.55 -1.92 -4.75
CA GLN A 62 10.44 -1.63 -3.31
C GLN A 62 11.80 -1.34 -2.70
N GLN A 63 12.84 -2.03 -3.18
CA GLN A 63 14.22 -1.76 -2.76
C GLN A 63 14.68 -0.37 -3.21
N ASP A 64 14.38 0.01 -4.46
CA ASP A 64 14.73 1.32 -5.01
C ASP A 64 14.11 2.46 -4.17
N VAL A 65 12.82 2.36 -3.82
CA VAL A 65 12.13 3.34 -2.95
C VAL A 65 12.78 3.45 -1.56
N LEU A 66 13.25 2.33 -0.99
CA LEU A 66 13.92 2.32 0.31
C LEU A 66 15.31 2.96 0.25
N ILE A 67 16.03 2.83 -0.87
CA ILE A 67 17.34 3.46 -1.08
C ILE A 67 17.17 4.99 -1.16
N ASP A 68 16.24 5.48 -1.99
CA ASP A 68 15.96 6.92 -2.13
C ASP A 68 15.63 7.58 -0.78
N ARG A 69 14.85 6.89 0.07
CA ARG A 69 14.53 7.38 1.42
C ARG A 69 15.75 7.49 2.32
N LYS A 70 16.67 6.50 2.29
CA LYS A 70 17.92 6.53 3.07
C LYS A 70 18.85 7.65 2.61
N VAL A 71 18.87 7.97 1.32
CA VAL A 71 19.66 9.10 0.80
C VAL A 71 19.08 10.41 1.34
N ARG A 72 17.76 10.60 1.29
CA ARG A 72 17.10 11.83 1.77
C ARG A 72 17.24 12.06 3.28
N SER A 73 17.37 11.02 4.10
CA SER A 73 17.48 11.16 5.57
C SER A 73 18.91 11.41 6.07
N ARG A 74 19.92 11.40 5.18
CA ARG A 74 21.33 11.62 5.51
C ARG A 74 21.80 13.06 5.23
N THR A 75 20.91 13.88 4.66
CA THR A 75 21.12 15.29 4.36
C THR A 75 20.38 16.13 5.40
#